data_AF-A0A1S4A6U7-F1
#
_entry.id   AF-A0A1S4A6U7-F1
#
_cell.length_a   1.000
_cell.length_b   1.000
_cell.length_c   1.000
_cell.angle_alpha   90.00
_cell.angle_beta   90.00
_cell.angle_gamma   90.00
#
_symmetry.space_group_name_H-M   'P 1'
#
loop_
_entity.id
_entity.type
_entity.pdbx_description
1 polymer ?
#
loop_
_entity_poly.entity_id
_entity_poly.type
_entity_poly.pdbx_seq_one_letter_code
_entity_poly.pdbx_strand_id
1 'polypeptide(L)'
;MVWRGIFVILSVLFAVCVAVEEKEHVLTLDHTNFTDVVSNHNFIVVEFYAPWCGHCQKLAPEYEKAASVLSSHDPPIVLAKIDASDEANRGLATQYQLKGFPTIKIFRNGGNNIQEYNGPREADGIVAYIKKQSGPASPEIKSKEDAANVIDEKKIIVVGIFQELSGEKFENYTTLAEKLRADYDFAHTVDAKFLPRGEQVDKPTLRLLKPFDELFVDFEDFEVEAMEKFIAESSIPIVTYFDKDPENSIYVSKFFNGIGAKAMLFVNFSTELDAFQSKYKDVAVLNKENGLKGLSFLLGDVEAGEGAFSYFGLKPEQAPLIIIMENDGQKYLKAHVEPDAIASWLKDYKDGKLKPYVKSQPIPEVNDEPVKVVVRDTLEKMVLNSGKNVLLEFYAPWCGHCKALAPILDEVAVSFEKDSNVLIAKLDATANDIRTDEFDVKGFPTVYFKSASGKLSQYNGERTKEAIIEFIQQNRDDKPAQSEADSTTPESVNTDSAKDEL
;
A
#
# COMPACT_ATOMS: atom_id res chain seq x y z
N MET A 1 -73.26 12.26 -76.21
CA MET A 1 -73.48 11.92 -74.79
C MET A 1 -72.15 11.37 -74.28
N VAL A 2 -71.32 12.22 -73.69
CA VAL A 2 -69.88 11.98 -73.52
C VAL A 2 -69.55 11.75 -72.04
N TRP A 3 -68.87 10.63 -71.82
CA TRP A 3 -68.27 10.08 -70.60
C TRP A 3 -67.41 11.11 -69.85
N ARG A 4 -67.57 11.25 -68.53
CA ARG A 4 -66.61 11.94 -67.66
C ARG A 4 -66.26 11.06 -66.47
N GLY A 5 -65.06 10.48 -66.52
CA GLY A 5 -64.42 9.77 -65.42
C GLY A 5 -63.92 10.75 -64.35
N ILE A 6 -64.02 10.33 -63.10
CA ILE A 6 -63.53 11.03 -61.91
C ILE A 6 -62.04 10.70 -61.77
N PHE A 7 -61.18 11.70 -61.89
CA PHE A 7 -59.75 11.62 -61.58
C PHE A 7 -59.55 11.87 -60.07
N VAL A 8 -58.99 10.89 -59.37
CA VAL A 8 -58.49 11.04 -58.00
C VAL A 8 -57.07 11.58 -58.09
N ILE A 9 -56.85 12.80 -57.58
CA ILE A 9 -55.53 13.41 -57.45
C ILE A 9 -54.94 12.98 -56.10
N LEU A 10 -53.88 12.18 -56.15
CA LEU A 10 -53.09 11.77 -54.99
C LEU A 10 -51.95 12.80 -54.80
N SER A 11 -52.10 13.72 -53.85
CA SER A 11 -51.05 14.68 -53.48
C SER A 11 -50.08 14.06 -52.48
N VAL A 12 -48.86 13.76 -52.94
CA VAL A 12 -47.73 13.31 -52.12
C VAL A 12 -47.10 14.54 -51.42
N LEU A 13 -47.25 14.61 -50.10
CA LEU A 13 -46.52 15.54 -49.24
C LEU A 13 -45.12 14.98 -48.98
N PHE A 14 -44.10 15.58 -49.60
CA PHE A 14 -42.71 15.36 -49.22
C PHE A 14 -42.44 16.12 -47.90
N ALA A 15 -42.35 15.39 -46.80
CA ALA A 15 -41.80 15.92 -45.56
C ALA A 15 -40.26 15.95 -45.69
N VAL A 16 -39.70 17.15 -45.86
CA VAL A 16 -38.26 17.38 -45.73
C VAL A 16 -37.95 17.37 -44.24
N CYS A 17 -37.45 16.25 -43.72
CA CYS A 17 -36.79 16.23 -42.41
C CYS A 17 -35.46 16.98 -42.56
N VAL A 18 -35.39 18.19 -42.02
CA VAL A 18 -34.13 18.86 -41.76
C VAL A 18 -33.53 18.17 -40.55
N ALA A 19 -32.47 17.39 -40.74
CA ALA A 19 -31.63 16.91 -39.65
C ALA A 19 -30.94 18.14 -39.05
N VAL A 20 -31.24 18.45 -37.79
CA VAL A 20 -30.47 19.41 -37.00
C VAL A 20 -29.18 18.67 -36.62
N GLU A 21 -28.04 19.04 -37.20
CA GLU A 21 -26.74 18.64 -36.68
C GLU A 21 -26.62 19.21 -35.26
N GLU A 22 -26.65 18.35 -34.25
CA GLU A 22 -26.27 18.75 -32.90
C GLU A 22 -24.79 19.13 -32.92
N LYS A 23 -24.50 20.37 -32.55
CA LYS A 23 -23.14 20.90 -32.49
C LYS A 23 -22.36 20.15 -31.41
N GLU A 24 -21.37 19.34 -31.79
CA GLU A 24 -20.44 18.76 -30.83
C GLU A 24 -19.62 19.89 -30.15
N HIS A 25 -19.67 19.93 -28.83
CA HIS A 25 -18.93 20.78 -27.92
C HIS A 25 -17.63 20.12 -27.43
N VAL A 26 -17.52 18.79 -27.48
CA VAL A 26 -16.29 18.07 -27.12
C VAL A 26 -15.33 18.03 -28.32
N LEU A 27 -14.12 18.54 -28.12
CA LEU A 27 -13.08 18.54 -29.15
C LEU A 27 -12.50 17.14 -29.37
N THR A 28 -12.50 16.65 -30.61
CA THR A 28 -11.88 15.36 -30.94
C THR A 28 -10.39 15.53 -31.23
N LEU A 29 -9.56 14.77 -30.51
CA LEU A 29 -8.10 14.75 -30.65
C LEU A 29 -7.60 13.42 -31.20
N ASP A 30 -6.43 13.46 -31.82
CA ASP A 30 -5.65 12.31 -32.26
C ASP A 30 -4.14 12.60 -32.14
N HIS A 31 -3.31 11.61 -32.47
CA HIS A 31 -1.86 11.73 -32.45
C HIS A 31 -1.27 12.86 -33.31
N THR A 32 -2.02 13.42 -34.26
CA THR A 32 -1.56 14.51 -35.15
C THR A 32 -1.81 15.89 -34.55
N ASN A 33 -2.85 16.06 -33.74
CA ASN A 33 -3.25 17.38 -33.21
C ASN A 33 -3.12 17.52 -31.67
N PHE A 34 -2.97 16.40 -30.94
CA PHE A 34 -3.03 16.40 -29.47
C PHE A 34 -2.05 17.40 -28.84
N THR A 35 -0.77 17.32 -29.24
CA THR A 35 0.30 18.14 -28.65
C THR A 35 0.07 19.62 -28.89
N ASP A 36 -0.32 19.99 -30.12
CA ASP A 36 -0.56 21.38 -30.49
C ASP A 36 -1.80 21.93 -29.79
N VAL A 37 -2.88 21.14 -29.69
CA VAL A 37 -4.08 21.58 -28.97
C VAL A 37 -3.77 21.75 -27.49
N VAL A 38 -3.17 20.76 -26.84
CA VAL A 38 -2.90 20.81 -25.39
C VAL A 38 -1.95 21.96 -25.05
N SER A 39 -0.89 22.17 -25.83
CA SER A 39 0.07 23.25 -25.59
C SER A 39 -0.52 24.66 -25.74
N ASN A 40 -1.54 24.83 -26.59
CA ASN A 40 -2.23 26.11 -26.79
C ASN A 40 -3.33 26.40 -25.75
N HIS A 41 -3.62 25.46 -24.84
CA HIS A 41 -4.61 25.66 -23.78
C HIS A 41 -3.92 25.70 -22.40
N ASN A 42 -4.15 26.79 -21.65
CA ASN A 42 -3.71 26.88 -20.26
C ASN A 42 -4.44 25.89 -19.35
N PHE A 43 -5.66 25.48 -19.72
CA PHE A 43 -6.47 24.49 -19.03
C PHE A 43 -7.33 23.74 -20.05
N ILE A 44 -7.16 22.42 -20.17
CA ILE A 44 -7.98 21.55 -21.03
C ILE A 44 -8.17 20.19 -20.35
N VAL A 45 -9.36 19.62 -20.48
CA VAL A 45 -9.68 18.30 -19.90
C VAL A 45 -9.86 17.30 -21.03
N VAL A 46 -9.15 16.18 -20.99
CA VAL A 46 -9.14 15.18 -22.06
C VAL A 46 -9.61 13.83 -21.53
N GLU A 47 -10.66 13.28 -22.15
CA GLU A 47 -11.08 11.89 -21.98
C GLU A 47 -10.32 10.99 -22.95
N PHE A 48 -9.60 10.01 -22.39
CA PHE A 48 -9.06 8.88 -23.15
C PHE A 48 -10.05 7.72 -23.08
N TYR A 49 -10.62 7.35 -24.23
CA TYR A 49 -11.71 6.38 -24.31
C TYR A 49 -11.40 5.24 -25.30
N ALA A 50 -12.29 4.25 -25.33
CA ALA A 50 -12.35 3.23 -26.38
C ALA A 50 -13.80 3.06 -26.85
N PRO A 51 -14.09 2.96 -28.16
CA PRO A 51 -15.47 2.92 -28.69
C PRO A 51 -16.30 1.73 -28.18
N TRP A 52 -15.63 0.62 -27.86
CA TRP A 52 -16.24 -0.62 -27.37
C TRP A 52 -16.41 -0.64 -25.83
N CYS A 53 -15.92 0.36 -25.11
CA CYS A 53 -16.03 0.41 -23.66
C CYS A 53 -17.40 0.93 -23.22
N GLY A 54 -18.18 0.08 -22.52
CA GLY A 54 -19.51 0.44 -22.03
C GLY A 54 -19.50 1.61 -21.02
N HIS A 55 -18.43 1.81 -20.24
CA HIS A 55 -18.31 2.98 -19.36
C HIS A 55 -18.08 4.27 -20.13
N CYS A 56 -17.30 4.24 -21.21
CA CYS A 56 -17.09 5.38 -22.12
C CYS A 56 -18.40 5.77 -22.82
N GLN A 57 -19.13 4.77 -23.33
CA GLN A 57 -20.43 5.02 -23.99
C GLN A 57 -21.45 5.68 -23.05
N LYS A 58 -21.44 5.32 -21.76
CA LYS A 58 -22.29 5.94 -20.74
C LYS A 58 -21.85 7.37 -20.38
N LEU A 59 -20.53 7.62 -20.35
CA LEU A 59 -19.97 8.92 -20.02
C LEU A 59 -20.13 9.93 -21.17
N ALA A 60 -20.00 9.50 -22.42
CA ALA A 60 -20.04 10.36 -23.60
C ALA A 60 -21.18 11.40 -23.60
N PRO A 61 -22.47 11.06 -23.38
CA PRO A 61 -23.53 12.06 -23.34
C PRO A 61 -23.44 13.03 -22.15
N GLU A 62 -22.91 12.59 -21.00
CA GLU A 62 -22.72 13.45 -19.83
C GLU A 62 -21.54 14.41 -20.02
N TYR A 63 -20.45 13.93 -20.64
CA TYR A 63 -19.28 14.71 -20.99
C TYR A 63 -19.60 15.78 -22.05
N GLU A 64 -20.45 15.45 -23.02
CA GLU A 64 -20.96 16.38 -24.03
C GLU A 64 -21.79 17.52 -23.43
N LYS A 65 -22.73 17.18 -22.54
CA LYS A 65 -23.52 18.17 -21.78
C LYS A 65 -22.61 19.08 -20.94
N ALA A 66 -21.64 18.50 -20.24
CA ALA A 66 -20.69 19.25 -19.44
C ALA A 66 -19.85 20.21 -20.31
N ALA A 67 -19.37 19.74 -21.46
CA ALA A 67 -18.62 20.56 -22.42
C ALA A 67 -19.46 21.75 -22.94
N SER A 68 -20.75 21.51 -23.22
CA SER A 68 -21.67 22.58 -23.61
C SER A 68 -21.75 23.68 -22.55
N VAL A 69 -21.95 23.32 -21.29
CA VAL A 69 -22.02 24.28 -20.17
C VAL A 69 -20.68 24.98 -19.94
N LEU A 70 -19.57 24.23 -19.97
CA LEU A 70 -18.21 24.73 -19.70
C LEU A 70 -17.65 25.62 -20.81
N SER A 71 -18.10 25.42 -22.05
CA SER A 71 -17.75 26.31 -23.17
C SER A 71 -18.24 27.75 -22.99
N SER A 72 -19.23 27.96 -22.11
CA SER A 72 -19.75 29.29 -21.75
C SER A 72 -19.13 29.87 -20.47
N HIS A 73 -18.14 29.18 -19.86
CA HIS A 73 -17.36 29.72 -18.75
C HIS A 73 -16.47 30.88 -19.20
N ASP A 74 -16.00 31.71 -18.27
CA ASP A 74 -15.03 32.78 -18.55
C ASP A 74 -13.76 32.57 -17.70
N PRO A 75 -12.61 32.20 -18.30
CA PRO A 75 -12.43 31.90 -19.73
C PRO A 75 -13.10 30.56 -20.13
N PRO A 76 -13.44 30.35 -21.42
CA PRO A 76 -14.04 29.09 -21.87
C PRO A 76 -13.19 27.88 -21.52
N ILE A 77 -13.81 26.85 -20.95
CA ILE A 77 -13.13 25.60 -20.59
C ILE A 77 -13.40 24.55 -21.66
N VAL A 78 -12.33 24.02 -22.25
CA VAL A 78 -12.40 23.04 -23.33
C VAL A 78 -12.34 21.63 -22.76
N LEU A 79 -13.31 20.82 -23.16
CA LEU A 79 -13.32 19.37 -22.97
C LEU A 79 -13.00 18.71 -24.31
N ALA A 80 -12.16 17.69 -24.27
CA ALA A 80 -11.70 16.97 -25.44
C ALA A 80 -11.79 15.45 -25.21
N LYS A 81 -11.79 14.68 -26.30
CA LYS A 81 -11.81 13.21 -26.31
C LYS A 81 -10.79 12.66 -27.30
N ILE A 82 -10.20 11.52 -26.98
CA ILE A 82 -9.31 10.77 -27.88
C ILE A 82 -9.55 9.27 -27.76
N ASP A 83 -9.70 8.60 -28.91
CA ASP A 83 -9.74 7.13 -28.96
C ASP A 83 -8.33 6.59 -28.73
N ALA A 84 -8.06 6.20 -27.50
CA ALA A 84 -6.77 5.65 -27.09
C ALA A 84 -6.64 4.14 -27.40
N SER A 85 -7.68 3.52 -27.96
CA SER A 85 -7.62 2.14 -28.47
C SER A 85 -7.18 2.05 -29.93
N ASP A 86 -7.23 3.16 -30.68
CA ASP A 86 -6.69 3.24 -32.03
C ASP A 86 -5.17 3.04 -32.03
N GLU A 87 -4.67 2.25 -32.98
CA GLU A 87 -3.25 1.92 -33.11
C GLU A 87 -2.38 3.17 -33.28
N ALA A 88 -2.87 4.18 -34.01
CA ALA A 88 -2.15 5.42 -34.25
C ALA A 88 -1.99 6.26 -32.96
N ASN A 89 -2.89 6.10 -31.99
CA ASN A 89 -2.87 6.82 -30.72
C ASN A 89 -2.17 6.04 -29.59
N ARG A 90 -1.68 4.82 -29.84
CA ARG A 90 -1.04 3.95 -28.83
C ARG A 90 0.16 4.59 -28.13
N GLY A 91 0.89 5.48 -28.82
CA GLY A 91 1.98 6.25 -28.25
C GLY A 91 1.52 7.14 -27.09
N LEU A 92 0.41 7.87 -27.28
CA LEU A 92 -0.19 8.71 -26.24
C LEU A 92 -0.71 7.88 -25.06
N ALA A 93 -1.33 6.73 -25.34
CA ALA A 93 -1.79 5.82 -24.28
C ALA A 93 -0.64 5.33 -23.39
N THR A 94 0.51 5.04 -23.99
CA THR A 94 1.73 4.64 -23.26
C THR A 94 2.34 5.83 -22.51
N GLN A 95 2.49 6.97 -23.18
CA GLN A 95 3.04 8.20 -22.60
C GLN A 95 2.30 8.63 -21.33
N TYR A 96 0.97 8.57 -21.36
CA TYR A 96 0.12 8.96 -20.23
C TYR A 96 -0.26 7.80 -19.31
N GLN A 97 0.37 6.63 -19.48
CA GLN A 97 0.27 5.46 -18.60
C GLN A 97 -1.18 5.02 -18.35
N LEU A 98 -1.98 4.96 -19.41
CA LEU A 98 -3.39 4.59 -19.28
C LEU A 98 -3.52 3.12 -18.85
N LYS A 99 -4.21 2.88 -17.73
CA LYS A 99 -4.46 1.54 -17.19
C LYS A 99 -5.83 0.97 -17.55
N GLY A 100 -6.73 1.80 -18.09
CA GLY A 100 -8.09 1.42 -18.46
C GLY A 100 -8.88 2.58 -19.03
N PHE A 101 -10.14 2.32 -19.39
CA PHE A 101 -11.02 3.32 -20.01
C PHE A 101 -12.37 3.42 -19.26
N PRO A 102 -12.97 4.62 -19.18
CA PRO A 102 -12.39 5.91 -19.53
C PRO A 102 -11.33 6.32 -18.49
N THR A 103 -10.27 6.98 -18.95
CA THR A 103 -9.34 7.74 -18.10
C THR A 103 -9.46 9.21 -18.50
N ILE A 104 -9.72 10.10 -17.55
CA ILE A 104 -9.84 11.54 -17.82
C ILE A 104 -8.66 12.25 -17.15
N LYS A 105 -7.98 13.13 -17.89
CA LYS A 105 -6.85 13.92 -17.37
C LYS A 105 -7.08 15.41 -17.60
N ILE A 106 -6.69 16.21 -16.62
CA ILE A 106 -6.69 17.68 -16.66
C ILE A 106 -5.27 18.12 -16.99
N PHE A 107 -5.11 18.86 -18.07
CA PHE A 107 -3.85 19.43 -18.51
C PHE A 107 -3.84 20.92 -18.21
N ARG A 108 -2.75 21.39 -17.61
CA ARG A 108 -2.53 22.80 -17.25
C ARG A 108 -1.23 23.32 -17.84
N ASN A 109 -1.15 24.63 -18.02
CA ASN A 109 0.07 25.33 -18.46
C ASN A 109 0.66 24.71 -19.73
N GLY A 110 -0.19 24.45 -20.73
CA GLY A 110 0.23 23.84 -21.99
C GLY A 110 0.61 22.36 -21.88
N GLY A 111 0.11 21.64 -20.87
CA GLY A 111 0.38 20.22 -20.64
C GLY A 111 1.59 19.92 -19.76
N ASN A 112 2.22 20.94 -19.18
CA ASN A 112 3.35 20.77 -18.26
C ASN A 112 2.94 20.22 -16.89
N ASN A 113 1.68 20.39 -16.50
CA ASN A 113 1.12 19.82 -15.28
C ASN A 113 -0.13 19.01 -15.65
N ILE A 114 -0.15 17.75 -15.23
CA ILE A 114 -1.18 16.77 -15.60
C ILE A 114 -1.73 16.16 -14.32
N GLN A 115 -3.04 16.25 -14.14
CA GLN A 115 -3.75 15.70 -13.00
C GLN A 115 -4.79 14.69 -13.49
N GLU A 116 -4.94 13.57 -12.79
CA GLU A 116 -6.05 12.65 -13.04
C GLU A 116 -7.36 13.21 -12.48
N TYR A 117 -8.42 13.09 -13.27
CA TYR A 117 -9.76 13.51 -12.84
C TYR A 117 -10.37 12.45 -11.93
N ASN A 118 -10.65 12.84 -10.68
CA ASN A 118 -11.24 11.97 -9.66
C ASN A 118 -12.66 12.43 -9.25
N GLY A 119 -13.30 13.24 -10.09
CA GLY A 119 -14.64 13.77 -9.84
C GLY A 119 -15.78 12.83 -10.27
N PRO A 120 -17.05 13.23 -10.07
CA PRO A 120 -18.23 12.49 -10.52
C PRO A 120 -18.31 12.33 -12.04
N ARG A 121 -19.15 11.43 -12.55
CA ARG A 121 -19.23 11.18 -14.02
C ARG A 121 -20.51 11.73 -14.66
N GLU A 122 -21.38 12.31 -13.85
CA GLU A 122 -22.59 13.02 -14.25
C GLU A 122 -22.24 14.45 -14.66
N ALA A 123 -22.97 15.01 -15.64
CA ALA A 123 -22.64 16.30 -16.25
C ALA A 123 -22.50 17.43 -15.21
N ASP A 124 -23.46 17.57 -14.28
CA ASP A 124 -23.43 18.60 -13.24
C ASP A 124 -22.22 18.45 -12.31
N GLY A 125 -21.86 17.21 -11.98
CA GLY A 125 -20.71 16.89 -11.16
C GLY A 125 -19.38 17.22 -11.87
N ILE A 126 -19.29 16.91 -13.18
CA ILE A 126 -18.16 17.29 -14.03
C ILE A 126 -18.03 18.81 -14.08
N VAL A 127 -19.12 19.54 -14.34
CA VAL A 127 -19.12 21.01 -14.40
C VAL A 127 -18.65 21.61 -13.08
N ALA A 128 -19.21 21.16 -11.95
CA ALA A 128 -18.83 21.67 -10.64
C ALA A 128 -17.35 21.40 -10.31
N TYR A 129 -16.89 20.17 -10.55
CA TYR A 129 -15.50 19.79 -10.32
C TYR A 129 -14.54 20.59 -11.19
N ILE A 130 -14.81 20.68 -12.49
CA ILE A 130 -13.93 21.36 -13.44
C ILE A 130 -13.88 22.87 -13.18
N LYS A 131 -15.01 23.53 -12.84
CA LYS A 131 -15.02 24.95 -12.44
C LYS A 131 -14.20 25.21 -11.19
N LYS A 132 -14.30 24.33 -10.17
CA LYS A 132 -13.44 24.43 -8.97
C LYS A 132 -11.97 24.29 -9.38
N GLN A 133 -11.66 23.34 -10.26
CA GLN A 133 -10.31 23.07 -10.71
C GLN A 133 -9.74 24.15 -11.65
N SER A 134 -10.55 24.86 -12.43
CA SER A 134 -10.07 25.94 -13.31
C SER A 134 -9.75 27.24 -12.56
N GLY A 135 -10.21 27.38 -11.31
CA GLY A 135 -9.89 28.51 -10.44
C GLY A 135 -8.41 28.54 -10.01
N PRO A 136 -7.98 29.63 -9.34
CA PRO A 136 -6.62 29.73 -8.80
C PRO A 136 -6.32 28.57 -7.85
N ALA A 137 -5.07 28.07 -7.81
CA ALA A 137 -4.71 27.01 -6.86
C ALA A 137 -4.96 27.40 -5.41
N SER A 138 -4.80 28.69 -5.10
CA SER A 138 -5.06 29.25 -3.78
C SER A 138 -6.02 30.44 -3.92
N PRO A 139 -7.33 30.28 -3.69
CA PRO A 139 -8.27 31.39 -3.60
C PRO A 139 -8.00 32.30 -2.40
N GLU A 140 -8.28 33.60 -2.56
CA GLU A 140 -8.13 34.60 -1.51
C GLU A 140 -9.35 34.59 -0.56
N ILE A 141 -9.12 34.49 0.74
CA ILE A 141 -10.10 34.61 1.81
C ILE A 141 -10.11 36.06 2.30
N LYS A 142 -11.21 36.78 2.05
CA LYS A 142 -11.38 38.21 2.41
C LYS A 142 -12.29 38.43 3.61
N SER A 143 -12.95 37.37 4.07
CA SER A 143 -13.93 37.43 5.15
C SER A 143 -14.09 36.06 5.82
N LYS A 144 -14.75 36.05 6.97
CA LYS A 144 -15.15 34.79 7.65
C LYS A 144 -16.13 33.95 6.83
N GLU A 145 -16.94 34.59 6.00
CA GLU A 145 -17.87 33.88 5.10
C GLU A 145 -17.10 33.17 3.99
N ASP A 146 -16.10 33.83 3.40
CA ASP A 146 -15.21 33.18 2.42
C ASP A 146 -14.48 32.00 3.05
N ALA A 147 -13.98 32.17 4.28
CA ALA A 147 -13.32 31.10 5.02
C ALA A 147 -14.25 29.89 5.21
N ALA A 148 -15.53 30.12 5.58
CA ALA A 148 -16.51 29.04 5.74
C ALA A 148 -16.86 28.31 4.43
N ASN A 149 -16.72 28.98 3.28
CA ASN A 149 -16.95 28.39 1.96
C ASN A 149 -15.73 27.63 1.42
N VAL A 150 -14.52 28.04 1.81
CA VAL A 150 -13.26 27.50 1.30
C VAL A 150 -12.69 26.41 2.21
N ILE A 151 -12.83 26.57 3.53
CA ILE A 151 -12.24 25.69 4.54
C ILE A 151 -13.24 24.61 4.93
N ASP A 152 -12.91 23.37 4.60
CA ASP A 152 -13.57 22.18 5.12
C ASP A 152 -12.77 21.68 6.34
N GLU A 153 -13.23 21.98 7.56
CA GLU A 153 -12.53 21.62 8.81
C GLU A 153 -12.37 20.09 9.01
N LYS A 154 -13.04 19.27 8.19
CA LYS A 154 -12.86 17.81 8.17
C LYS A 154 -11.68 17.36 7.30
N LYS A 155 -11.04 18.27 6.58
CA LYS A 155 -9.92 17.99 5.67
C LYS A 155 -8.71 18.81 6.03
N ILE A 156 -7.59 18.44 5.41
CA ILE A 156 -6.37 19.23 5.47
C ILE A 156 -6.48 20.36 4.46
N ILE A 157 -6.24 21.59 4.89
CA ILE A 157 -6.11 22.76 4.01
C ILE A 157 -4.90 23.59 4.44
N VAL A 158 -4.17 24.10 3.45
CA VAL A 158 -2.95 24.87 3.66
C VAL A 158 -3.20 26.34 3.35
N VAL A 159 -3.23 27.16 4.40
CA VAL A 159 -3.55 28.58 4.31
C VAL A 159 -2.31 29.44 4.42
N GLY A 160 -2.00 30.23 3.39
CA GLY A 160 -0.96 31.24 3.44
C GLY A 160 -1.47 32.56 4.04
N ILE A 161 -0.81 33.07 5.07
CA ILE A 161 -1.16 34.33 5.74
C ILE A 161 -0.05 35.34 5.44
N PHE A 162 -0.38 36.44 4.78
CA PHE A 162 0.61 37.41 4.29
C PHE A 162 0.21 38.86 4.61
N GLN A 163 1.18 39.73 4.89
CA GLN A 163 0.90 41.16 5.03
C GLN A 163 0.58 41.81 3.67
N GLU A 164 1.20 41.33 2.60
CA GLU A 164 1.00 41.78 1.23
C GLU A 164 0.97 40.56 0.29
N LEU A 165 0.06 40.55 -0.69
CA LEU A 165 -0.07 39.48 -1.68
C LEU A 165 0.93 39.67 -2.84
N SER A 166 2.20 39.84 -2.49
CA SER A 166 3.29 40.02 -3.45
C SER A 166 4.65 39.67 -2.81
N GLY A 167 5.68 39.57 -3.64
CA GLY A 167 7.04 39.29 -3.20
C GLY A 167 7.37 37.81 -3.10
N GLU A 168 8.65 37.51 -2.93
CA GLU A 168 9.23 36.17 -3.09
C GLU A 168 8.50 35.08 -2.28
N LYS A 169 8.14 35.34 -1.03
CA LYS A 169 7.44 34.36 -0.18
C LYS A 169 6.05 34.02 -0.71
N PHE A 170 5.31 35.01 -1.21
CA PHE A 170 3.99 34.80 -1.79
C PHE A 170 4.08 34.05 -3.13
N GLU A 171 5.08 34.38 -3.96
CA GLU A 171 5.33 33.68 -5.23
C GLU A 171 5.74 32.21 -5.00
N ASN A 172 6.60 31.94 -4.01
CA ASN A 172 6.99 30.57 -3.65
C ASN A 172 5.80 29.77 -3.12
N TYR A 173 4.96 30.38 -2.28
CA TYR A 173 3.72 29.74 -1.79
C TYR A 173 2.75 29.45 -2.94
N THR A 174 2.58 30.37 -3.87
CA THR A 174 1.71 30.18 -5.04
C THR A 174 2.25 29.08 -5.96
N THR A 175 3.56 29.02 -6.14
CA THR A 175 4.25 27.94 -6.88
C THR A 175 4.00 26.58 -6.21
N LEU A 176 4.11 26.51 -4.88
CA LEU A 176 3.81 25.31 -4.11
C LEU A 176 2.33 24.91 -4.25
N ALA A 177 1.41 25.87 -4.14
CA ALA A 177 -0.01 25.61 -4.29
C ALA A 177 -0.32 25.02 -5.67
N GLU A 178 0.23 25.58 -6.75
CA GLU A 178 0.05 25.00 -8.09
C GLU A 178 0.68 23.61 -8.23
N LYS A 179 1.81 23.35 -7.57
CA LYS A 179 2.46 22.04 -7.56
C LYS A 179 1.62 20.99 -6.83
N LEU A 180 1.02 21.34 -5.70
CA LEU A 180 0.40 20.39 -4.76
C LEU A 180 -1.13 20.42 -4.74
N ARG A 181 -1.80 21.26 -5.55
CA ARG A 181 -3.27 21.39 -5.61
C ARG A 181 -4.03 20.09 -5.96
N ALA A 182 -3.33 19.07 -6.46
CA ALA A 182 -3.92 17.76 -6.72
C ALA A 182 -4.12 16.96 -5.42
N ASP A 183 -3.28 17.20 -4.41
CA ASP A 183 -3.21 16.43 -3.17
C ASP A 183 -3.73 17.20 -1.95
N TYR A 184 -3.71 18.54 -2.01
CA TYR A 184 -4.10 19.43 -0.93
C TYR A 184 -4.94 20.60 -1.44
N ASP A 185 -5.93 21.03 -0.64
CA ASP A 185 -6.59 22.32 -0.85
C ASP A 185 -5.68 23.43 -0.30
N PHE A 186 -5.62 24.56 -1.00
CA PHE A 186 -4.88 25.76 -0.60
C PHE A 186 -5.81 26.97 -0.56
N ALA A 187 -5.46 27.97 0.24
CA ALA A 187 -6.10 29.27 0.27
C ALA A 187 -5.14 30.32 0.84
N HIS A 188 -5.37 31.61 0.62
CA HIS A 188 -4.53 32.62 1.25
C HIS A 188 -5.34 33.80 1.77
N THR A 189 -4.79 34.53 2.72
CA THR A 189 -5.44 35.70 3.30
C THR A 189 -4.43 36.74 3.76
N VAL A 190 -4.91 37.98 3.90
CA VAL A 190 -4.18 39.08 4.53
C VAL A 190 -4.49 39.26 6.02
N ASP A 191 -5.51 38.57 6.55
CA ASP A 191 -5.85 38.63 7.97
C ASP A 191 -6.25 37.26 8.52
N ALA A 192 -5.43 36.73 9.44
CA ALA A 192 -5.69 35.48 10.14
C ALA A 192 -7.04 35.45 10.88
N LYS A 193 -7.64 36.60 11.22
CA LYS A 193 -8.95 36.66 11.92
C LYS A 193 -10.09 36.04 11.14
N PHE A 194 -9.94 35.87 9.83
CA PHE A 194 -10.95 35.21 9.00
C PHE A 194 -10.95 33.69 9.17
N LEU A 195 -9.82 33.11 9.59
CA LEU A 195 -9.64 31.66 9.68
C LEU A 195 -10.27 31.09 10.97
N PRO A 196 -10.69 29.80 10.95
CA PRO A 196 -10.85 29.03 12.18
C PRO A 196 -9.52 29.03 12.92
N ARG A 197 -9.54 29.31 14.23
CA ARG A 197 -8.31 29.50 15.02
C ARG A 197 -7.51 30.66 14.41
N GLY A 198 -8.11 31.84 14.50
CA GLY A 198 -7.60 33.07 13.90
C GLY A 198 -6.51 33.75 14.73
N GLU A 199 -5.67 33.00 15.45
CA GLU A 199 -4.53 33.54 16.17
C GLU A 199 -3.69 34.38 15.20
N GLN A 200 -3.39 35.62 15.62
CA GLN A 200 -2.62 36.57 14.82
C GLN A 200 -1.19 36.09 14.62
N VAL A 201 -0.61 36.48 13.49
CA VAL A 201 0.78 36.22 13.13
C VAL A 201 1.45 37.53 12.70
N ASP A 202 2.69 37.73 13.13
CA ASP A 202 3.42 38.99 12.91
C ASP A 202 4.29 38.95 11.64
N LYS A 203 4.35 37.80 10.97
CA LYS A 203 5.17 37.53 9.77
C LYS A 203 4.35 36.75 8.75
N PRO A 204 4.82 36.61 7.51
CA PRO A 204 4.26 35.63 6.59
C PRO A 204 4.31 34.24 7.22
N THR A 205 3.18 33.52 7.20
CA THR A 205 3.03 32.22 7.84
C THR A 205 2.21 31.29 6.96
N LEU A 206 2.69 30.06 6.78
CA LEU A 206 1.91 28.98 6.21
C LEU A 206 1.26 28.21 7.37
N ARG A 207 -0.07 28.26 7.45
CA ARG A 207 -0.87 27.56 8.47
C ARG A 207 -1.53 26.34 7.84
N LEU A 208 -1.16 25.15 8.28
CA LEU A 208 -1.83 23.91 7.90
C LEU A 208 -2.94 23.62 8.91
N LEU A 209 -4.19 23.67 8.48
CA LEU A 209 -5.36 23.27 9.27
C LEU A 209 -5.62 21.77 9.05
N LYS A 210 -5.98 21.04 10.10
CA LYS A 210 -6.19 19.59 10.06
C LYS A 210 -7.24 19.12 11.08
N PRO A 211 -7.95 18.01 10.84
CA PRO A 211 -9.01 17.52 11.72
C PRO A 211 -8.51 16.71 12.93
N PHE A 212 -7.19 16.62 13.12
CA PHE A 212 -6.57 15.78 14.16
C PHE A 212 -5.48 16.52 14.94
N ASP A 213 -5.14 15.95 16.10
CA ASP A 213 -4.09 16.41 17.01
C ASP A 213 -4.20 17.89 17.40
N GLU A 214 -3.19 18.72 17.12
CA GLU A 214 -3.16 20.16 17.44
C GLU A 214 -4.07 21.02 16.55
N LEU A 215 -4.74 20.41 15.56
CA LEU A 215 -5.76 20.97 14.66
C LEU A 215 -5.27 22.11 13.74
N PHE A 216 -4.12 22.73 14.05
CA PHE A 216 -3.34 23.52 13.12
C PHE A 216 -1.85 23.52 13.46
N VAL A 217 -1.00 23.76 12.46
CA VAL A 217 0.44 23.93 12.62
C VAL A 217 0.91 25.08 11.75
N ASP A 218 1.73 25.97 12.31
CA ASP A 218 2.31 27.11 11.61
C ASP A 218 3.75 26.82 11.16
N PHE A 219 4.13 27.37 10.00
CA PHE A 219 5.45 27.26 9.41
C PHE A 219 5.87 28.60 8.77
N GLU A 220 7.13 29.00 8.96
CA GLU A 220 7.64 30.33 8.55
C GLU A 220 8.72 30.28 7.46
N ASP A 221 9.15 29.09 7.03
CA ASP A 221 10.12 28.91 5.94
C ASP A 221 9.38 28.75 4.61
N PHE A 222 9.64 29.66 3.67
CA PHE A 222 8.95 29.74 2.37
C PHE A 222 9.82 29.26 1.20
N GLU A 223 10.88 28.51 1.48
CA GLU A 223 11.50 27.68 0.44
C GLU A 223 10.53 26.58 0.00
N VAL A 224 10.33 26.41 -1.31
CA VAL A 224 9.30 25.50 -1.86
C VAL A 224 9.49 24.07 -1.35
N GLU A 225 10.73 23.57 -1.34
CA GLU A 225 11.06 22.23 -0.85
C GLU A 225 10.83 22.08 0.67
N ALA A 226 11.10 23.14 1.44
CA ALA A 226 10.88 23.15 2.88
C ALA A 226 9.39 23.10 3.22
N MET A 227 8.57 23.89 2.52
CA MET A 227 7.11 23.87 2.67
C MET A 227 6.51 22.53 2.24
N GLU A 228 6.95 21.96 1.12
CA GLU A 228 6.51 20.64 0.65
C GLU A 228 6.79 19.55 1.69
N LYS A 229 8.01 19.52 2.23
CA LYS A 229 8.38 18.61 3.30
C LYS A 229 7.54 18.83 4.55
N PHE A 230 7.35 20.08 4.96
CA PHE A 230 6.52 20.43 6.12
C PHE A 230 5.07 19.95 5.95
N ILE A 231 4.45 20.18 4.79
CA ILE A 231 3.08 19.73 4.49
C ILE A 231 3.03 18.22 4.55
N ALA A 232 3.96 17.52 3.88
CA ALA A 232 3.98 16.05 3.87
C ALA A 232 4.08 15.46 5.27
N GLU A 233 4.97 15.99 6.12
CA GLU A 233 5.16 15.51 7.50
C GLU A 233 4.00 15.88 8.44
N SER A 234 3.43 17.08 8.29
CA SER A 234 2.37 17.59 9.18
C SER A 234 0.97 17.09 8.82
N SER A 235 0.83 16.49 7.63
CA SER A 235 -0.42 15.91 7.10
C SER A 235 -0.67 14.47 7.54
N ILE A 236 0.17 13.93 8.41
CA ILE A 236 0.02 12.58 8.97
C ILE A 236 -0.34 12.73 10.45
N PRO A 237 -1.41 12.08 10.94
CA PRO A 237 -1.73 12.03 12.36
C PRO A 237 -0.57 11.46 13.17
N ILE A 238 -0.45 11.88 14.45
CA ILE A 238 0.52 11.28 15.38
C ILE A 238 0.29 9.76 15.48
N VAL A 239 -0.98 9.34 15.49
CA VAL A 239 -1.39 7.94 15.37
C VAL A 239 -2.41 7.84 14.24
N THR A 240 -2.04 7.15 13.15
CA THR A 240 -2.94 6.86 12.04
C THR A 240 -3.88 5.72 12.41
N TYR A 241 -5.17 5.89 12.19
CA TYR A 241 -6.16 4.83 12.38
C TYR A 241 -6.26 3.97 11.12
N PHE A 242 -6.30 2.65 11.31
CA PHE A 242 -6.56 1.71 10.23
C PHE A 242 -7.79 0.87 10.56
N ASP A 243 -8.93 1.32 10.06
CA ASP A 243 -10.24 0.74 10.28
C ASP A 243 -11.09 0.79 8.99
N LYS A 244 -12.39 0.59 9.12
CA LYS A 244 -13.34 0.64 8.00
C LYS A 244 -13.83 2.06 7.68
N ASP A 245 -13.36 3.09 8.40
CA ASP A 245 -13.76 4.47 8.12
C ASP A 245 -13.03 4.96 6.85
N PRO A 246 -13.77 5.30 5.77
CA PRO A 246 -13.16 5.81 4.56
C PRO A 246 -12.37 7.11 4.78
N GLU A 247 -12.69 7.92 5.79
CA GLU A 247 -11.95 9.15 6.11
C GLU A 247 -10.52 8.84 6.58
N ASN A 248 -10.27 7.65 7.16
CA ASN A 248 -8.94 7.24 7.62
C ASN A 248 -8.04 6.72 6.49
N SER A 249 -8.63 6.23 5.39
CA SER A 249 -7.91 5.57 4.30
C SER A 249 -6.79 6.41 3.67
N ILE A 250 -7.01 7.72 3.57
CA ILE A 250 -6.02 8.66 3.02
C ILE A 250 -4.77 8.74 3.92
N TYR A 251 -4.94 8.71 5.24
CA TYR A 251 -3.84 8.77 6.20
C TYR A 251 -3.09 7.44 6.27
N VAL A 252 -3.78 6.31 6.09
CA VAL A 252 -3.16 4.99 5.98
C VAL A 252 -2.21 4.94 4.77
N SER A 253 -2.65 5.44 3.61
CA SER A 253 -1.79 5.54 2.43
C SER A 253 -0.54 6.39 2.70
N LYS A 254 -0.71 7.57 3.30
CA LYS A 254 0.40 8.46 3.67
C LYS A 254 1.35 7.81 4.68
N PHE A 255 0.82 7.07 5.66
CA PHE A 255 1.62 6.33 6.64
C PHE A 255 2.53 5.31 5.97
N PHE A 256 2.01 4.48 5.06
CA PHE A 256 2.81 3.45 4.39
C PHE A 256 3.82 4.00 3.38
N ASN A 257 3.51 5.13 2.75
CA ASN A 257 4.43 5.85 1.87
C ASN A 257 5.51 6.64 2.63
N GLY A 258 5.39 6.75 3.96
CA GLY A 258 6.35 7.44 4.81
C GLY A 258 7.73 6.77 4.86
N ILE A 259 8.76 7.60 5.04
CA ILE A 259 10.16 7.18 5.07
C ILE A 259 10.64 6.67 6.43
N GLY A 260 9.84 6.79 7.48
CA GLY A 260 10.17 6.25 8.82
C GLY A 260 9.90 4.75 8.93
N ALA A 261 10.42 4.11 9.98
CA ALA A 261 9.98 2.78 10.37
C ALA A 261 8.51 2.81 10.84
N LYS A 262 7.79 1.70 10.69
CA LYS A 262 6.34 1.61 10.85
C LYS A 262 6.02 0.83 12.12
N ALA A 263 5.60 1.52 13.17
CA ALA A 263 5.06 0.90 14.39
C ALA A 263 3.53 0.75 14.25
N MET A 264 3.06 -0.49 14.13
CA MET A 264 1.67 -0.84 13.90
C MET A 264 1.16 -1.67 15.08
N LEU A 265 0.24 -1.11 15.86
CA LEU A 265 -0.46 -1.78 16.94
C LEU A 265 -1.83 -2.22 16.42
N PHE A 266 -2.15 -3.50 16.51
CA PHE A 266 -3.46 -4.06 16.15
C PHE A 266 -4.19 -4.51 17.42
N VAL A 267 -5.41 -4.02 17.61
CA VAL A 267 -6.29 -4.37 18.74
C VAL A 267 -7.73 -4.54 18.24
N ASN A 268 -8.57 -5.25 18.98
CA ASN A 268 -9.99 -5.31 18.63
C ASN A 268 -10.66 -4.00 19.03
N PHE A 269 -11.07 -3.19 18.05
CA PHE A 269 -11.61 -1.87 18.34
C PHE A 269 -12.92 -1.91 19.13
N SER A 270 -13.69 -2.99 19.01
CA SER A 270 -14.96 -3.14 19.71
C SER A 270 -14.81 -3.45 21.19
N THR A 271 -13.67 -3.99 21.63
CA THR A 271 -13.49 -4.50 23.00
C THR A 271 -12.28 -3.93 23.73
N GLU A 272 -11.25 -3.46 23.02
CA GLU A 272 -9.94 -3.15 23.62
C GLU A 272 -9.48 -1.70 23.38
N LEU A 273 -10.10 -0.97 22.44
CA LEU A 273 -9.61 0.34 21.99
C LEU A 273 -9.33 1.31 23.14
N ASP A 274 -10.28 1.48 24.05
CA ASP A 274 -10.21 2.43 25.16
C ASP A 274 -8.97 2.19 26.06
N ALA A 275 -8.57 0.93 26.22
CA ALA A 275 -7.42 0.56 27.06
C ALA A 275 -6.08 0.89 26.40
N PHE A 276 -6.02 0.92 25.07
CA PHE A 276 -4.79 1.08 24.29
C PHE A 276 -4.61 2.47 23.70
N GLN A 277 -5.68 3.11 23.23
CA GLN A 277 -5.62 4.33 22.43
C GLN A 277 -4.79 5.44 23.10
N SER A 278 -5.13 5.81 24.34
CA SER A 278 -4.44 6.91 25.03
C SER A 278 -2.98 6.57 25.29
N LYS A 279 -2.69 5.35 25.77
CA LYS A 279 -1.33 4.92 26.09
C LYS A 279 -0.46 4.84 24.84
N TYR A 280 -1.00 4.32 23.74
CA TYR A 280 -0.29 4.25 22.47
C TYR A 280 -0.05 5.64 21.89
N LYS A 281 -1.01 6.56 22.02
CA LYS A 281 -0.82 7.96 21.65
C LYS A 281 0.28 8.63 22.47
N ASP A 282 0.32 8.43 23.78
CA ASP A 282 1.38 8.98 24.64
C ASP A 282 2.77 8.43 24.23
N VAL A 283 2.86 7.13 23.93
CA VAL A 283 4.08 6.52 23.38
C VAL A 283 4.46 7.16 22.05
N ALA A 284 3.51 7.36 21.14
CA ALA A 284 3.75 7.96 19.84
C ALA A 284 4.26 9.41 19.97
N VAL A 285 3.66 10.22 20.84
CA VAL A 285 4.09 11.61 21.11
C VAL A 285 5.53 11.65 21.63
N LEU A 286 5.88 10.79 22.60
CA LEU A 286 7.22 10.74 23.19
C LEU A 286 8.31 10.23 22.23
N ASN A 287 7.91 9.53 21.16
CA ASN A 287 8.81 8.90 20.20
C ASN A 287 8.68 9.50 18.79
N LYS A 288 8.00 10.63 18.65
CA LYS A 288 7.85 11.34 17.39
C LYS A 288 9.21 11.91 16.98
N GLU A 289 9.82 11.27 15.99
CA GLU A 289 11.04 11.72 15.34
C GLU A 289 10.78 11.72 13.83
N ASN A 290 11.12 12.82 13.15
CA ASN A 290 10.96 12.90 11.69
C ASN A 290 12.18 12.32 10.97
N GLY A 291 11.98 11.88 9.72
CA GLY A 291 13.06 11.40 8.85
C GLY A 291 13.28 9.88 8.87
N LEU A 292 14.37 9.44 8.24
CA LEU A 292 14.67 8.01 7.97
C LEU A 292 14.83 7.13 9.22
N LYS A 293 15.18 7.74 10.36
CA LYS A 293 15.30 7.05 11.66
C LYS A 293 14.06 7.20 12.54
N GLY A 294 13.06 7.93 12.05
CA GLY A 294 11.81 8.18 12.74
C GLY A 294 10.90 6.97 12.78
N LEU A 295 10.00 6.94 13.76
CA LEU A 295 8.90 5.98 13.84
C LEU A 295 7.58 6.68 13.52
N SER A 296 6.84 6.11 12.56
CA SER A 296 5.44 6.43 12.32
C SER A 296 4.56 5.45 13.08
N PHE A 297 3.44 5.91 13.64
CA PHE A 297 2.56 5.08 14.46
C PHE A 297 1.19 4.89 13.80
N LEU A 298 0.74 3.63 13.77
CA LEU A 298 -0.57 3.22 13.30
C LEU A 298 -1.25 2.35 14.35
N LEU A 299 -2.52 2.64 14.62
CA LEU A 299 -3.42 1.85 15.44
C LEU A 299 -4.49 1.25 14.53
N GLY A 300 -4.48 -0.07 14.39
CA GLY A 300 -5.34 -0.79 13.46
C GLY A 300 -6.35 -1.67 14.18
N ASP A 301 -7.54 -1.77 13.61
CA ASP A 301 -8.52 -2.76 14.01
C ASP A 301 -8.13 -4.15 13.47
N VAL A 302 -8.37 -5.19 14.26
CA VAL A 302 -8.08 -6.57 13.85
C VAL A 302 -8.89 -6.97 12.62
N GLU A 303 -10.16 -6.58 12.54
CA GLU A 303 -11.03 -6.94 11.42
C GLU A 303 -10.62 -6.21 10.13
N ALA A 304 -10.31 -4.91 10.21
CA ALA A 304 -9.77 -4.17 9.07
C ALA A 304 -8.36 -4.65 8.66
N GLY A 305 -7.61 -5.20 9.62
CA GLY A 305 -6.22 -5.62 9.49
C GLY A 305 -5.97 -7.00 8.88
N GLU A 306 -7.00 -7.78 8.49
CA GLU A 306 -6.85 -9.17 8.03
C GLU A 306 -5.75 -9.38 6.96
N GLY A 307 -5.61 -8.43 6.04
CA GLY A 307 -4.56 -8.45 5.02
C GLY A 307 -3.15 -8.35 5.62
N ALA A 308 -2.97 -7.51 6.63
CA ALA A 308 -1.71 -7.40 7.38
C ALA A 308 -1.42 -8.71 8.14
N PHE A 309 -2.41 -9.26 8.84
CA PHE A 309 -2.27 -10.53 9.55
C PHE A 309 -1.83 -11.66 8.60
N SER A 310 -2.47 -11.77 7.44
CA SER A 310 -2.10 -12.73 6.40
C SER A 310 -0.67 -12.52 5.88
N TYR A 311 -0.29 -11.26 5.63
CA TYR A 311 1.06 -10.90 5.19
C TYR A 311 2.12 -11.34 6.20
N PHE A 312 1.91 -11.03 7.48
CA PHE A 312 2.82 -11.38 8.57
C PHE A 312 2.70 -12.84 9.03
N GLY A 313 1.72 -13.63 8.56
CA GLY A 313 1.52 -15.01 9.01
C GLY A 313 0.93 -15.11 10.42
N LEU A 314 0.14 -14.13 10.81
CA LEU A 314 -0.47 -14.00 12.14
C LEU A 314 -1.93 -14.38 12.09
N LYS A 315 -2.48 -14.75 13.25
CA LYS A 315 -3.90 -14.99 13.45
C LYS A 315 -4.54 -13.91 14.32
N PRO A 316 -5.83 -13.58 14.12
CA PRO A 316 -6.55 -12.59 14.92
C PRO A 316 -6.44 -12.81 16.44
N GLU A 317 -6.39 -14.07 16.89
CA GLU A 317 -6.33 -14.41 18.32
C GLU A 317 -5.02 -13.98 18.99
N GLN A 318 -3.98 -13.64 18.20
CA GLN A 318 -2.71 -13.13 18.70
C GLN A 318 -2.76 -11.64 19.07
N ALA A 319 -3.83 -10.94 18.68
CA ALA A 319 -4.08 -9.58 19.12
C ALA A 319 -4.44 -9.55 20.62
N PRO A 320 -4.21 -8.42 21.34
CA PRO A 320 -3.47 -7.23 20.91
C PRO A 320 -2.03 -7.53 20.49
N LEU A 321 -1.56 -6.97 19.38
CA LEU A 321 -0.18 -7.19 18.94
C LEU A 321 0.44 -5.92 18.36
N ILE A 322 1.76 -5.79 18.53
CA ILE A 322 2.53 -4.69 17.95
C ILE A 322 3.60 -5.22 17.00
N ILE A 323 3.74 -4.56 15.86
CA ILE A 323 4.71 -4.86 14.81
C ILE A 323 5.52 -3.60 14.54
N ILE A 324 6.83 -3.73 14.45
CA ILE A 324 7.69 -2.70 13.87
C ILE A 324 8.24 -3.24 12.56
N MET A 325 8.09 -2.46 11.49
CA MET A 325 8.64 -2.77 10.18
C MET A 325 9.61 -1.67 9.76
N GLU A 326 10.87 -2.03 9.60
CA GLU A 326 11.94 -1.15 9.13
C GLU A 326 11.91 -1.00 7.61
N ASN A 327 12.64 0.01 7.12
CA ASN A 327 12.71 0.31 5.69
C ASN A 327 13.49 -0.73 4.88
N ASP A 328 14.39 -1.48 5.52
CA ASP A 328 15.11 -2.60 4.91
C ASP A 328 14.30 -3.91 4.89
N GLY A 329 13.06 -3.87 5.42
CA GLY A 329 12.17 -5.01 5.52
C GLY A 329 12.34 -5.84 6.79
N GLN A 330 13.28 -5.50 7.68
CA GLN A 330 13.40 -6.13 8.99
C GLN A 330 12.16 -5.85 9.83
N LYS A 331 11.68 -6.89 10.52
CA LYS A 331 10.43 -6.85 11.28
C LYS A 331 10.69 -7.22 12.72
N TYR A 332 9.91 -6.67 13.64
CA TYR A 332 9.89 -7.04 15.04
C TYR A 332 8.43 -7.17 15.47
N LEU A 333 8.12 -8.17 16.29
CA LEU A 333 6.75 -8.48 16.63
C LEU A 333 6.62 -8.88 18.09
N LYS A 334 5.55 -8.41 18.73
CA LYS A 334 5.09 -8.88 20.04
C LYS A 334 3.58 -9.10 20.01
N ALA A 335 3.18 -10.37 20.08
CA ALA A 335 1.80 -10.80 20.26
C ALA A 335 1.36 -10.67 21.73
N HIS A 336 0.05 -10.63 21.96
CA HIS A 336 -0.58 -10.47 23.28
C HIS A 336 0.06 -9.35 24.12
N VAL A 337 0.28 -8.19 23.50
CA VAL A 337 0.93 -7.05 24.14
C VAL A 337 -0.03 -6.37 25.10
N GLU A 338 0.37 -6.25 26.37
CA GLU A 338 -0.36 -5.45 27.35
C GLU A 338 -0.10 -3.94 27.15
N PRO A 339 -1.07 -3.05 27.42
CA PRO A 339 -0.92 -1.62 27.17
C PRO A 339 0.31 -1.00 27.86
N ASP A 340 0.59 -1.39 29.11
CA ASP A 340 1.74 -0.87 29.89
C ASP A 340 3.09 -1.41 29.42
N ALA A 341 3.09 -2.49 28.63
CA ALA A 341 4.31 -3.11 28.12
C ALA A 341 4.79 -2.51 26.79
N ILE A 342 4.00 -1.63 26.16
CA ILE A 342 4.31 -1.05 24.84
C ILE A 342 5.55 -0.15 24.93
N ALA A 343 5.57 0.77 25.90
CA ALA A 343 6.66 1.73 26.04
C ALA A 343 8.01 1.03 26.29
N SER A 344 8.04 0.03 27.17
CA SER A 344 9.24 -0.75 27.45
C SER A 344 9.70 -1.56 26.25
N TRP A 345 8.77 -2.16 25.49
CA TRP A 345 9.10 -2.95 24.32
C TRP A 345 9.65 -2.08 23.18
N LEU A 346 9.08 -0.89 22.98
CA LEU A 346 9.58 0.08 22.00
C LEU A 346 10.98 0.60 22.38
N LYS A 347 11.25 0.75 23.68
CA LYS A 347 12.59 1.06 24.16
C LYS A 347 13.58 -0.06 23.84
N ASP A 348 13.22 -1.32 24.10
CA ASP A 348 14.08 -2.46 23.78
C ASP A 348 14.35 -2.57 22.27
N TYR A 349 13.37 -2.19 21.44
CA TYR A 349 13.56 -2.03 19.99
C TYR A 349 14.61 -0.96 19.68
N LYS A 350 14.42 0.27 20.18
CA LYS A 350 15.36 1.39 19.96
C LYS A 350 16.77 1.09 20.48
N ASP A 351 16.89 0.31 21.55
CA ASP A 351 18.15 -0.13 22.14
C ASP A 351 18.81 -1.31 21.37
N GLY A 352 18.17 -1.83 20.32
CA GLY A 352 18.69 -2.95 19.51
C GLY A 352 18.68 -4.32 20.22
N LYS A 353 17.84 -4.48 21.25
CA LYS A 353 17.78 -5.70 22.08
C LYS A 353 16.81 -6.75 21.54
N LEU A 354 15.89 -6.36 20.65
CA LEU A 354 14.91 -7.28 20.11
C LEU A 354 15.52 -8.17 19.02
N LYS A 355 15.03 -9.40 18.94
CA LYS A 355 15.32 -10.29 17.82
C LYS A 355 14.34 -10.01 16.68
N PRO A 356 14.82 -10.00 15.42
CA PRO A 356 13.94 -9.89 14.27
C PRO A 356 12.87 -10.98 14.26
N TYR A 357 11.64 -10.61 13.91
CA TYR A 357 10.56 -11.52 13.61
C TYR A 357 10.88 -12.31 12.35
N VAL A 358 10.58 -13.60 12.42
CA VAL A 358 10.71 -14.52 11.29
C VAL A 358 9.35 -15.17 11.10
N LYS A 359 8.82 -15.12 9.88
CA LYS A 359 7.51 -15.70 9.56
C LYS A 359 7.58 -17.22 9.69
N SER A 360 6.70 -17.77 10.53
CA SER A 360 6.51 -19.21 10.68
C SER A 360 5.02 -19.51 10.73
N GLN A 361 4.61 -20.60 10.07
CA GLN A 361 3.33 -21.22 10.38
C GLN A 361 3.33 -21.74 11.82
N PRO A 362 2.14 -21.88 12.45
CA PRO A 362 2.01 -22.54 13.73
C PRO A 362 2.60 -23.95 13.69
N ILE A 363 3.28 -24.34 14.77
CA ILE A 363 3.75 -25.71 14.94
C ILE A 363 2.51 -26.63 14.95
N PRO A 364 2.42 -27.64 14.07
CA PRO A 364 1.29 -28.57 14.04
C PRO A 364 1.10 -29.26 15.39
N GLU A 365 -0.13 -29.30 15.91
CA GLU A 365 -0.46 -30.00 17.16
C GLU A 365 -0.21 -31.52 17.03
N VAL A 366 -0.48 -32.06 15.85
CA VAL A 366 -0.24 -33.46 15.47
C VAL A 366 0.65 -33.49 14.24
N ASN A 367 1.70 -34.31 14.27
CA ASN A 367 2.67 -34.44 13.18
C ASN A 367 3.05 -35.92 12.99
N ASP A 368 2.02 -36.77 12.86
CA ASP A 368 2.17 -38.23 12.90
C ASP A 368 2.28 -38.86 11.50
N GLU A 369 1.97 -38.11 10.45
CA GLU A 369 2.09 -38.55 9.05
C GLU A 369 3.54 -38.97 8.69
N PRO A 370 3.73 -39.88 7.71
CA PRO A 370 5.07 -40.36 7.33
C PRO A 370 6.02 -39.24 6.92
N VAL A 371 5.53 -38.26 6.15
CA VAL A 371 6.28 -37.05 5.81
C VAL A 371 5.99 -35.96 6.84
N LYS A 372 6.98 -35.64 7.67
CA LYS A 372 6.82 -34.68 8.77
C LYS A 372 6.72 -33.25 8.26
N VAL A 373 5.80 -32.50 8.84
CA VAL A 373 5.67 -31.06 8.56
C VAL A 373 6.71 -30.31 9.38
N VAL A 374 7.51 -29.50 8.70
CA VAL A 374 8.48 -28.58 9.29
C VAL A 374 7.99 -27.16 9.01
N VAL A 375 7.99 -26.34 10.04
CA VAL A 375 7.73 -24.90 9.95
C VAL A 375 9.02 -24.15 10.29
N ARG A 376 9.07 -22.85 10.06
CA ARG A 376 10.30 -22.09 10.29
C ARG A 376 10.79 -22.18 11.74
N ASP A 377 9.88 -22.21 12.71
CA ASP A 377 10.22 -22.35 14.14
C ASP A 377 10.78 -23.74 14.52
N THR A 378 10.50 -24.79 13.73
CA THR A 378 11.01 -26.15 13.98
C THR A 378 12.18 -26.53 13.07
N LEU A 379 12.54 -25.70 12.09
CA LEU A 379 13.56 -25.97 11.09
C LEU A 379 14.92 -26.34 11.70
N GLU A 380 15.41 -25.54 12.67
CA GLU A 380 16.67 -25.81 13.34
C GLU A 380 16.64 -27.17 14.05
N LYS A 381 15.60 -27.44 14.83
CA LYS A 381 15.50 -28.66 15.65
C LYS A 381 15.27 -29.91 14.81
N MET A 382 14.41 -29.84 13.80
CA MET A 382 13.99 -30.99 13.01
C MET A 382 14.91 -31.29 11.82
N VAL A 383 15.64 -30.31 11.31
CA VAL A 383 16.44 -30.45 10.09
C VAL A 383 17.91 -30.17 10.34
N LEU A 384 18.26 -28.94 10.73
CA LEU A 384 19.66 -28.51 10.77
C LEU A 384 20.47 -29.22 11.88
N ASN A 385 19.87 -29.31 13.08
CA ASN A 385 20.49 -29.83 14.32
C ASN A 385 19.79 -31.10 14.84
N SER A 386 19.14 -31.86 13.95
CA SER A 386 18.35 -33.03 14.35
C SER A 386 19.19 -34.24 14.78
N GLY A 387 20.47 -34.28 14.37
CA GLY A 387 21.32 -35.47 14.49
C GLY A 387 20.88 -36.64 13.59
N LYS A 388 19.93 -36.40 12.68
CA LYS A 388 19.36 -37.37 11.74
C LYS A 388 19.75 -37.05 10.30
N ASN A 389 19.57 -38.04 9.43
CA ASN A 389 19.60 -37.89 7.98
C ASN A 389 18.23 -37.37 7.51
N VAL A 390 18.14 -36.11 7.12
CA VAL A 390 16.86 -35.45 6.83
C VAL A 390 16.75 -35.12 5.35
N LEU A 391 15.74 -35.65 4.67
CA LEU A 391 15.30 -35.17 3.37
C LEU A 391 14.19 -34.13 3.58
N LEU A 392 14.41 -32.89 3.17
CA LEU A 392 13.46 -31.78 3.28
C LEU A 392 13.02 -31.30 1.90
N GLU A 393 11.71 -31.34 1.65
CA GLU A 393 11.08 -30.68 0.50
C GLU A 393 10.63 -29.26 0.87
N PHE A 394 11.04 -28.26 0.11
CA PHE A 394 10.45 -26.94 0.07
C PHE A 394 9.39 -26.89 -1.04
N TYR A 395 8.14 -26.66 -0.68
CA TYR A 395 7.01 -26.70 -1.61
C TYR A 395 6.12 -25.45 -1.55
N ALA A 396 5.21 -25.35 -2.51
CA ALA A 396 4.10 -24.39 -2.51
C ALA A 396 2.77 -25.14 -2.70
N PRO A 397 1.70 -24.86 -1.94
CA PRO A 397 0.44 -25.62 -1.99
C PRO A 397 -0.24 -25.65 -3.36
N TRP A 398 -0.03 -24.62 -4.17
CA TRP A 398 -0.60 -24.47 -5.51
C TRP A 398 0.26 -25.07 -6.62
N CYS A 399 1.50 -25.48 -6.35
CA CYS A 399 2.42 -25.97 -7.38
C CYS A 399 2.08 -27.40 -7.80
N GLY A 400 1.75 -27.59 -9.09
CA GLY A 400 1.42 -28.91 -9.65
C GLY A 400 2.54 -29.95 -9.53
N HIS A 401 3.80 -29.53 -9.70
CA HIS A 401 4.95 -30.44 -9.53
C HIS A 401 5.14 -30.90 -8.08
N CYS A 402 4.82 -30.04 -7.08
CA CYS A 402 4.86 -30.44 -5.67
C CYS A 402 3.75 -31.46 -5.37
N LYS A 403 2.54 -31.21 -5.88
CA LYS A 403 1.41 -32.15 -5.75
C LYS A 403 1.73 -33.53 -6.35
N ALA A 404 2.48 -33.57 -7.46
CA ALA A 404 2.93 -34.82 -8.07
C ALA A 404 4.03 -35.53 -7.26
N LEU A 405 4.90 -34.79 -6.57
CA LEU A 405 5.99 -35.34 -5.75
C LEU A 405 5.49 -35.83 -4.37
N ALA A 406 4.47 -35.20 -3.81
CA ALA A 406 3.91 -35.54 -2.48
C ALA A 406 3.64 -37.04 -2.27
N PRO A 407 2.87 -37.75 -3.13
CA PRO A 407 2.63 -39.19 -2.91
C PRO A 407 3.91 -40.04 -3.03
N ILE A 408 4.90 -39.59 -3.81
CA ILE A 408 6.19 -40.28 -3.94
C ILE A 408 7.00 -40.13 -2.64
N LEU A 409 6.98 -38.95 -2.02
CA LEU A 409 7.64 -38.74 -0.73
C LEU A 409 6.95 -39.52 0.40
N ASP A 410 5.62 -39.70 0.35
CA ASP A 410 4.92 -40.59 1.27
C ASP A 410 5.42 -42.03 1.14
N GLU A 411 5.58 -42.53 -0.09
CA GLU A 411 6.14 -43.86 -0.33
C GLU A 411 7.61 -44.00 0.09
N VAL A 412 8.42 -42.96 -0.11
CA VAL A 412 9.80 -42.91 0.37
C VAL A 412 9.82 -42.95 1.90
N ALA A 413 8.98 -42.16 2.56
CA ALA A 413 8.88 -42.12 4.02
C ALA A 413 8.48 -43.48 4.60
N VAL A 414 7.50 -44.17 4.00
CA VAL A 414 7.12 -45.53 4.39
C VAL A 414 8.30 -46.52 4.25
N SER A 415 9.14 -46.34 3.21
CA SER A 415 10.32 -47.20 3.01
C SER A 415 11.37 -47.04 4.12
N PHE A 416 11.38 -45.90 4.81
CA PHE A 416 12.28 -45.59 5.92
C PHE A 416 11.60 -45.59 7.31
N GLU A 417 10.33 -45.99 7.42
CA GLU A 417 9.55 -45.88 8.66
C GLU A 417 10.19 -46.60 9.87
N LYS A 418 10.92 -47.69 9.60
CA LYS A 418 11.64 -48.47 10.63
C LYS A 418 13.05 -47.94 10.94
N ASP A 419 13.53 -46.96 10.18
CA ASP A 419 14.85 -46.36 10.37
C ASP A 419 14.73 -45.02 11.10
N SER A 420 14.88 -45.06 12.42
CA SER A 420 14.75 -43.86 13.26
C SER A 420 15.76 -42.74 12.97
N ASN A 421 16.81 -43.03 12.19
CA ASN A 421 17.86 -42.08 11.80
C ASN A 421 17.54 -41.33 10.50
N VAL A 422 16.48 -41.72 9.77
CA VAL A 422 16.05 -41.03 8.54
C VAL A 422 14.74 -40.30 8.81
N LEU A 423 14.67 -39.04 8.37
CA LEU A 423 13.47 -38.21 8.46
C LEU A 423 13.14 -37.68 7.08
N ILE A 424 11.91 -37.96 6.61
CA ILE A 424 11.37 -37.32 5.41
C ILE A 424 10.45 -36.19 5.88
N ALA A 425 10.68 -34.99 5.37
CA ALA A 425 10.01 -33.79 5.83
C ALA A 425 9.64 -32.86 4.68
N LYS A 426 8.67 -31.99 4.93
CA LYS A 426 8.24 -30.93 4.00
C LYS A 426 8.00 -29.61 4.72
N LEU A 427 8.28 -28.51 4.05
CA LEU A 427 8.06 -27.14 4.52
C LEU A 427 7.39 -26.32 3.42
N ASP A 428 6.28 -25.65 3.76
CA ASP A 428 5.62 -24.70 2.87
C ASP A 428 6.41 -23.40 2.84
N ALA A 429 7.17 -23.19 1.76
CA ALA A 429 8.05 -22.05 1.60
C ALA A 429 7.32 -20.76 1.21
N THR A 430 5.99 -20.81 1.03
CA THR A 430 5.15 -19.61 0.79
C THR A 430 4.60 -19.03 2.09
N ALA A 431 4.56 -19.85 3.14
CA ALA A 431 3.98 -19.50 4.43
C ALA A 431 5.01 -19.42 5.57
N ASN A 432 6.27 -19.75 5.30
CA ASN A 432 7.39 -19.73 6.24
C ASN A 432 8.58 -19.01 5.60
N ASP A 433 9.26 -18.12 6.33
CA ASP A 433 10.51 -17.54 5.88
C ASP A 433 11.58 -18.63 5.73
N ILE A 434 12.43 -18.51 4.71
CA ILE A 434 13.50 -19.48 4.44
C ILE A 434 14.83 -18.94 4.95
N ARG A 435 15.66 -19.81 5.53
CA ARG A 435 17.06 -19.52 5.82
C ARG A 435 17.88 -19.51 4.54
N THR A 436 17.91 -18.36 3.87
CA THR A 436 18.62 -18.17 2.60
C THR A 436 20.14 -18.24 2.73
N ASP A 437 20.67 -18.17 3.95
CA ASP A 437 22.07 -18.44 4.27
C ASP A 437 22.43 -19.94 4.18
N GLU A 438 21.44 -20.83 4.31
CA GLU A 438 21.60 -22.29 4.24
C GLU A 438 21.02 -22.87 2.94
N PHE A 439 19.85 -22.38 2.51
CA PHE A 439 19.07 -22.96 1.43
C PHE A 439 18.86 -21.98 0.27
N ASP A 440 19.30 -22.36 -0.93
CA ASP A 440 19.02 -21.62 -2.17
C ASP A 440 17.72 -22.13 -2.82
N VAL A 441 16.57 -21.63 -2.35
CA VAL A 441 15.23 -22.02 -2.85
C VAL A 441 14.77 -21.05 -3.94
N LYS A 442 15.05 -21.40 -5.20
CA LYS A 442 14.71 -20.58 -6.39
C LYS A 442 13.39 -20.95 -7.06
N GLY A 443 12.76 -22.06 -6.66
CA GLY A 443 11.53 -22.57 -7.24
C GLY A 443 11.01 -23.80 -6.52
N PHE A 444 9.87 -24.32 -6.96
CA PHE A 444 9.18 -25.41 -6.27
C PHE A 444 8.90 -26.62 -7.20
N PRO A 445 9.08 -27.86 -6.71
CA PRO A 445 9.69 -28.21 -5.42
C PRO A 445 11.22 -28.06 -5.49
N THR A 446 11.83 -27.65 -4.37
CA THR A 446 13.28 -27.74 -4.15
C THR A 446 13.52 -28.72 -3.01
N VAL A 447 14.42 -29.68 -3.19
CA VAL A 447 14.66 -30.74 -2.20
C VAL A 447 16.10 -30.69 -1.74
N TYR A 448 16.30 -30.73 -0.44
CA TYR A 448 17.62 -30.82 0.18
C TYR A 448 17.72 -32.05 1.06
N PHE A 449 18.92 -32.59 1.17
CA PHE A 449 19.28 -33.63 2.12
C PHE A 449 20.35 -33.11 3.07
N LYS A 450 20.11 -33.28 4.36
CA LYS A 450 21.03 -32.92 5.43
C LYS A 450 21.44 -34.21 6.15
N SER A 451 22.71 -34.58 6.05
CA SER A 451 23.23 -35.75 6.78
C SER A 451 23.29 -35.49 8.28
N ALA A 452 23.32 -36.57 9.07
CA ALA A 452 23.42 -36.50 10.53
C ALA A 452 24.68 -35.75 10.99
N SER A 453 25.77 -35.85 10.24
CA SER A 453 27.06 -35.19 10.49
C SER A 453 27.11 -33.71 10.14
N GLY A 454 26.18 -33.16 9.35
CA GLY A 454 26.26 -31.76 8.95
C GLY A 454 26.15 -31.47 7.47
N LYS A 455 26.39 -32.45 6.59
CA LYS A 455 26.54 -32.19 5.16
C LYS A 455 25.19 -31.88 4.52
N LEU A 456 25.07 -30.69 3.94
CA LEU A 456 23.89 -30.26 3.19
C LEU A 456 24.12 -30.46 1.69
N SER A 457 23.20 -31.16 1.03
CA SER A 457 23.26 -31.50 -0.40
C SER A 457 21.91 -31.23 -1.05
N GLN A 458 21.88 -30.46 -2.14
CA GLN A 458 20.67 -30.30 -2.93
C GLN A 458 20.41 -31.54 -3.79
N TYR A 459 19.15 -32.00 -3.85
CA TYR A 459 18.73 -33.10 -4.71
C TYR A 459 18.24 -32.58 -6.07
N ASN A 460 18.95 -32.96 -7.13
CA ASN A 460 18.64 -32.58 -8.51
C ASN A 460 18.35 -33.80 -9.41
N GLY A 461 18.18 -34.99 -8.81
CA GLY A 461 17.91 -36.24 -9.52
C GLY A 461 16.46 -36.40 -9.97
N GLU A 462 16.14 -37.57 -10.53
CA GLU A 462 14.77 -37.89 -10.97
C GLU A 462 13.78 -37.92 -9.80
N ARG A 463 12.56 -37.45 -10.01
CA ARG A 463 11.53 -37.43 -8.96
C ARG A 463 10.77 -38.76 -8.90
N THR A 464 11.52 -39.86 -8.80
CA THR A 464 10.99 -41.22 -8.62
C THR A 464 11.37 -41.74 -7.24
N LYS A 465 10.61 -42.70 -6.72
CA LYS A 465 10.85 -43.29 -5.41
C LYS A 465 12.25 -43.90 -5.32
N GLU A 466 12.62 -44.67 -6.33
CA GLU A 466 13.88 -45.41 -6.39
C GLU A 466 15.08 -44.46 -6.38
N ALA A 467 15.04 -43.40 -7.20
CA ALA A 467 16.11 -42.41 -7.28
C ALA A 467 16.29 -41.64 -5.96
N ILE A 468 15.18 -41.28 -5.29
CA ILE A 468 15.24 -40.59 -3.99
C ILE A 468 15.79 -41.52 -2.90
N ILE A 469 15.36 -42.79 -2.85
CA ILE A 469 15.89 -43.77 -1.90
C ILE A 469 17.39 -43.97 -2.14
N GLU A 470 17.79 -44.17 -3.39
CA GLU A 470 19.21 -44.33 -3.74
C GLU A 470 20.03 -43.12 -3.31
N PHE A 471 19.54 -41.90 -3.56
CA PHE A 471 20.21 -40.68 -3.13
C PHE A 471 20.36 -40.59 -1.61
N ILE A 472 19.31 -40.92 -0.85
CA ILE A 472 19.38 -40.99 0.62
C ILE A 472 20.44 -42.00 1.06
N GLN A 473 20.44 -43.22 0.49
CA GLN A 473 21.39 -44.27 0.86
C GLN A 473 22.84 -43.91 0.52
N GLN A 474 23.06 -43.17 -0.59
CA GLN A 474 24.40 -42.71 -0.98
C GLN A 474 24.95 -41.57 -0.12
N ASN A 475 24.07 -40.79 0.52
CA ASN A 475 24.46 -39.57 1.25
C ASN A 475 24.26 -39.66 2.76
N ARG A 476 23.55 -40.68 3.27
CA ARG A 476 23.31 -40.87 4.71
C ARG A 476 24.58 -41.25 5.46
N ASP A 477 24.61 -40.87 6.72
CA ASP A 477 25.56 -41.43 7.69
C ASP A 477 24.99 -42.72 8.30
N ASP A 478 25.85 -43.72 8.52
CA ASP A 478 25.49 -45.04 9.07
C ASP A 478 25.17 -45.03 10.57
N LYS A 479 25.53 -43.96 11.29
CA LYS A 479 25.26 -43.78 12.73
C LYS A 479 24.84 -42.33 13.03
N PRO A 480 23.94 -42.09 13.99
CA PRO A 480 23.66 -40.73 14.46
C PRO A 480 24.94 -40.12 15.06
N ALA A 481 25.21 -38.86 14.72
CA ALA A 481 26.33 -38.14 15.31
C ALA A 481 26.11 -38.00 16.82
N GLN A 482 27.10 -38.38 17.63
CA GLN A 482 27.07 -38.09 19.07
C GLN A 482 27.07 -36.57 19.24
N SER A 483 26.02 -36.03 19.86
CA SER A 483 26.02 -34.63 20.28
C SER A 483 27.17 -34.42 21.27
N GLU A 484 28.09 -33.50 20.97
CA GLU A 484 29.06 -32.98 21.93
C GLU A 484 28.31 -32.15 23.00
N ALA A 485 27.68 -32.85 23.95
CA ALA A 485 27.08 -32.26 25.14
C ALA A 485 26.95 -33.33 26.24
N ASP A 486 28.07 -33.96 26.62
CA ASP A 486 28.42 -34.21 28.03
C ASP A 486 29.75 -34.96 28.11
N SER A 487 30.82 -34.21 28.40
CA SER A 487 32.03 -34.77 29.00
C SER A 487 32.40 -33.95 30.21
N THR A 488 31.48 -33.86 31.16
CA THR A 488 31.87 -33.59 32.55
C THR A 488 32.34 -34.91 33.15
N THR A 489 33.65 -34.96 33.40
CA THR A 489 34.34 -36.03 34.12
C THR A 489 33.74 -36.13 35.52
N PRO A 490 33.42 -37.32 36.06
CA PRO A 490 33.15 -37.44 37.48
C PRO A 490 34.48 -37.31 38.22
N GLU A 491 34.62 -36.24 39.02
CA GLU A 491 35.67 -36.12 40.02
C GLU A 491 35.70 -37.38 40.90
N SER A 492 36.88 -37.98 40.96
CA SER A 492 37.21 -39.05 41.88
C SER A 492 36.99 -38.58 43.31
N VAL A 493 36.12 -39.29 44.03
CA VAL A 493 35.99 -39.23 45.48
C VAL A 493 37.35 -39.58 46.11
N ASN A 494 38.03 -38.57 46.61
CA ASN A 494 39.21 -38.75 47.44
C ASN A 494 38.73 -39.15 48.83
N THR A 495 39.04 -40.38 49.24
CA THR A 495 38.93 -40.80 50.62
C THR A 495 40.16 -40.27 51.33
N ASP A 496 39.99 -39.29 52.21
CA ASP A 496 41.00 -39.05 53.24
C ASP A 496 40.36 -39.06 54.63
N SER A 497 41.02 -39.82 55.47
CA SER A 497 40.64 -40.21 56.82
C SER A 497 40.83 -39.05 57.80
N ALA A 498 39.98 -39.05 58.83
CA ALA A 498 39.98 -38.16 59.98
C ALA A 498 41.36 -37.95 60.63
N LYS A 499 41.58 -36.74 61.17
CA LYS A 499 42.13 -36.50 62.52
C LYS A 499 41.98 -35.04 62.97
N ASP A 500 41.39 -34.89 64.15
CA ASP A 500 41.70 -33.97 65.26
C ASP A 500 42.00 -32.48 64.96
N GLU A 501 41.21 -31.55 65.51
CA GLU A 501 41.48 -30.93 66.82
C GLU A 501 40.46 -29.80 67.10
N LEU A 502 39.95 -29.81 68.35
CA LEU A 502 39.27 -28.77 69.15
C LEU A 502 37.80 -28.42 68.87
#